data_AF-A0A2P8E3T6-F1
#
_entry.id   AF-A0A2P8E3T6-F1
#
_cell.length_a   1.000
_cell.length_b   1.000
_cell.length_c   1.000
_cell.angle_alpha   90.00
_cell.angle_beta   90.00
_cell.angle_gamma   90.00
#
_symmetry.space_group_name_H-M   'P 1'
#
loop_
_entity.id
_entity.type
_entity.pdbx_description
1 polymer ?
#
loop_
_entity_poly.entity_id
_entity_poly.type
_entity_poly.pdbx_seq_one_letter_code
_entity_poly.pdbx_strand_id
1 'polypeptide(L)'
;MDSLVTLEALEGKLDRILDEDEQRDAEGALEEASMLVRYYGAPWPDPATAPAVARILVIRSVKRYLKNTDGYSQSRAGDETVAWEEAHPAPYLTDAEQKMAASAAGRGGIQSAPISPWGELRSRRDEYVPVVGSSEPFPFHAAEDDW
;
A
#
# COMPACT_ATOMS: atom_id res chain seq x y z
N MET A 1 -14.79 15.20 -3.47
CA MET A 1 -13.31 15.07 -3.48
C MET A 1 -13.03 14.10 -4.61
N ASP A 2 -12.20 14.46 -5.59
CA ASP A 2 -12.17 13.71 -6.85
C ASP A 2 -11.80 12.23 -6.64
N SER A 3 -12.56 11.36 -7.31
CA SER A 3 -12.33 9.93 -7.29
C SER A 3 -10.95 9.60 -7.90
N LEU A 4 -10.29 8.57 -7.38
CA LEU A 4 -8.99 8.11 -7.91
C LEU A 4 -9.14 7.39 -9.26
N VAL A 5 -10.38 7.03 -9.63
CA VAL A 5 -10.72 6.23 -10.80
C VAL A 5 -12.01 6.77 -11.41
N THR A 6 -12.04 6.87 -12.74
CA THR A 6 -13.21 7.31 -13.51
C THR A 6 -14.22 6.17 -13.68
N LEU A 7 -15.48 6.53 -13.93
CA LEU A 7 -16.54 5.57 -14.22
C LEU A 7 -16.19 4.69 -15.44
N GLU A 8 -15.68 5.29 -16.52
CA GLU A 8 -15.22 4.57 -17.72
C GLU A 8 -14.15 3.51 -17.40
N ALA A 9 -13.23 3.79 -16.48
CA ALA A 9 -12.19 2.85 -16.09
C ALA A 9 -12.74 1.70 -15.22
N LEU A 10 -13.80 1.94 -14.46
CA LEU A 10 -14.56 0.91 -13.74
C LEU A 10 -15.35 0.03 -14.73
N GLU A 11 -16.08 0.63 -15.66
CA GLU A 11 -16.86 -0.07 -16.69
C GLU A 11 -15.97 -0.94 -17.59
N GLY A 12 -14.81 -0.44 -18.02
CA GLY A 12 -13.83 -1.23 -18.76
C GLY A 12 -13.25 -2.42 -18.00
N LYS A 13 -13.51 -2.53 -16.69
CA LYS A 13 -13.16 -3.68 -15.84
C LYS A 13 -14.38 -4.48 -15.39
N LEU A 14 -15.60 -4.00 -15.61
CA LEU A 14 -16.82 -4.72 -15.29
C LEU A 14 -17.14 -5.73 -16.40
N ASP A 15 -17.76 -6.83 -16.01
CA ASP A 15 -18.20 -7.88 -16.92
C ASP A 15 -19.64 -7.63 -17.43
N ARG A 16 -20.22 -6.47 -17.07
CA ARG A 16 -21.58 -6.03 -17.40
C ARG A 16 -21.61 -4.54 -17.70
N ILE A 17 -22.63 -4.10 -18.43
CA ILE A 17 -22.94 -2.69 -18.66
C ILE A 17 -23.84 -2.22 -17.52
N LEU A 18 -23.56 -1.05 -16.95
CA LEU A 18 -24.38 -0.42 -15.92
C LEU A 18 -25.50 0.39 -16.56
N ASP A 19 -26.69 0.37 -15.97
CA ASP A 19 -27.76 1.31 -16.33
C ASP A 19 -27.54 2.70 -15.68
N GLU A 20 -28.39 3.68 -16.01
CA GLU A 20 -28.23 5.06 -15.52
C GLU A 20 -28.30 5.19 -13.99
N ASP A 21 -29.12 4.37 -13.33
CA ASP A 21 -29.26 4.37 -11.87
C ASP A 21 -28.03 3.69 -11.23
N GLU A 22 -27.60 2.56 -11.77
CA GLU A 22 -26.37 1.86 -11.36
C GLU A 22 -25.12 2.72 -11.58
N GLN A 23 -25.07 3.53 -12.64
CA GLN A 23 -23.97 4.46 -12.89
C GLN A 23 -23.90 5.54 -11.80
N ARG A 24 -25.05 6.12 -11.41
CA ARG A 24 -25.12 7.10 -10.31
C ARG A 24 -24.64 6.49 -8.99
N ASP A 25 -25.06 5.26 -8.70
CA ASP A 25 -24.62 4.56 -7.48
C ASP A 25 -23.12 4.22 -7.53
N ALA A 26 -22.63 3.82 -8.69
CA ALA A 26 -21.21 3.54 -8.90
C ALA A 26 -20.33 4.78 -8.73
N GLU A 27 -20.78 5.96 -9.16
CA GLU A 27 -20.08 7.22 -8.96
C GLU A 27 -19.93 7.55 -7.47
N GLY A 28 -21.01 7.44 -6.69
CA GLY A 28 -20.96 7.61 -5.23
C GLY A 28 -20.01 6.62 -4.57
N ALA A 29 -20.10 5.35 -4.97
CA ALA A 29 -19.22 4.30 -4.46
C ALA A 29 -17.74 4.53 -4.83
N LEU A 30 -17.44 5.08 -6.01
CA LEU A 30 -16.08 5.43 -6.41
C LEU A 30 -15.48 6.54 -5.54
N GLU A 31 -16.27 7.53 -5.15
CA GLU A 31 -15.83 8.57 -4.22
C GLU A 31 -15.53 8.00 -2.84
N GLU A 32 -16.45 7.20 -2.28
CA GLU A 32 -16.28 6.58 -0.97
C GLU A 32 -15.09 5.62 -0.92
N ALA A 33 -14.97 4.74 -1.92
CA ALA A 33 -13.84 3.83 -2.03
C ALA A 33 -12.50 4.58 -2.18
N SER A 34 -12.51 5.70 -2.92
CA SER A 34 -11.32 6.56 -3.05
C SER A 34 -10.96 7.21 -1.71
N MET A 35 -11.94 7.64 -0.92
CA MET A 35 -11.73 8.15 0.43
C MET A 35 -11.10 7.09 1.35
N LEU A 36 -11.61 5.86 1.33
CA LEU A 36 -11.04 4.75 2.11
C LEU A 36 -9.60 4.44 1.71
N VAL A 37 -9.32 4.37 0.41
CA VAL A 37 -7.96 4.12 -0.10
C VAL A 37 -7.00 5.22 0.32
N ARG A 38 -7.43 6.50 0.30
CA ARG A 38 -6.63 7.62 0.81
C ARG A 38 -6.44 7.58 2.32
N TYR A 39 -7.46 7.16 3.07
CA TYR A 39 -7.43 7.03 4.52
C TYR A 39 -6.39 6.01 5.00
N TYR A 40 -6.41 4.80 4.43
CA TYR A 40 -5.46 3.74 4.79
C TYR A 40 -4.09 3.90 4.14
N GLY A 41 -4.03 4.54 2.97
CA GLY A 41 -2.80 4.78 2.23
C GLY A 41 -2.23 6.19 2.45
N ALA A 42 -2.22 6.97 1.37
CA ALA A 42 -1.69 8.32 1.30
C ALA A 42 -2.72 9.26 0.61
N PRO A 43 -2.61 10.57 0.78
CA PRO A 43 -3.61 11.51 0.29
C PRO A 43 -3.78 11.51 -1.23
N TRP A 44 -2.74 11.24 -2.02
CA TRP A 44 -2.76 11.20 -3.51
C TRP A 44 -3.70 12.24 -4.17
N PRO A 45 -3.47 13.55 -3.96
CA PRO A 45 -4.42 14.60 -4.34
C PRO A 45 -4.77 14.57 -5.83
N ASP A 46 -3.79 14.32 -6.70
CA ASP A 46 -3.98 14.12 -8.13
C ASP A 46 -4.15 12.62 -8.46
N PRO A 47 -5.32 12.18 -8.97
CA PRO A 47 -5.55 10.81 -9.44
C PRO A 47 -4.52 10.29 -10.45
N ALA A 48 -3.96 11.17 -11.30
CA ALA A 48 -2.96 10.78 -12.30
C ALA A 48 -1.63 10.34 -11.66
N THR A 49 -1.29 10.92 -10.51
CA THR A 49 -0.07 10.58 -9.75
C THR A 49 -0.25 9.40 -8.79
N ALA A 50 -1.49 8.95 -8.57
CA ALA A 50 -1.76 7.84 -7.68
C ALA A 50 -1.09 6.55 -8.19
N PRO A 51 -0.51 5.71 -7.31
CA PRO A 51 0.01 4.41 -7.71
C PRO A 51 -1.07 3.52 -8.33
N ALA A 52 -0.70 2.68 -9.29
CA ALA A 52 -1.64 1.76 -9.95
C ALA A 52 -2.36 0.84 -8.94
N VAL A 53 -1.65 0.44 -7.87
CA VAL A 53 -2.21 -0.37 -6.78
C VAL A 53 -3.39 0.35 -6.11
N ALA A 54 -3.30 1.65 -5.84
CA ALA A 54 -4.38 2.42 -5.23
C ALA A 54 -5.63 2.42 -6.10
N ARG A 55 -5.48 2.64 -7.41
CA ARG A 55 -6.59 2.58 -8.38
C ARG A 55 -7.23 1.18 -8.45
N ILE A 56 -6.41 0.13 -8.44
CA ILE A 56 -6.89 -1.27 -8.45
C ILE A 56 -7.72 -1.58 -7.20
N LEU A 57 -7.29 -1.09 -6.02
CA LEU A 57 -8.03 -1.28 -4.78
C LEU A 57 -9.41 -0.61 -4.82
N VAL A 58 -9.50 0.61 -5.35
CA VAL A 58 -10.79 1.30 -5.56
C VAL A 58 -11.70 0.47 -6.47
N ILE A 59 -11.22 0.06 -7.65
CA ILE A 59 -12.00 -0.75 -8.59
C ILE A 59 -12.47 -2.05 -7.93
N ARG A 60 -11.60 -2.74 -7.18
CA ARG A 60 -11.96 -4.01 -6.55
C ARG A 60 -12.99 -3.86 -5.43
N SER A 61 -12.92 -2.76 -4.68
CA SER A 61 -13.89 -2.42 -3.65
C SER A 61 -15.27 -2.17 -4.28
N VAL A 62 -15.34 -1.30 -5.30
CA VAL A 62 -16.60 -0.96 -5.97
C VAL A 62 -17.17 -2.16 -6.74
N LYS A 63 -16.35 -2.95 -7.45
CA LYS A 63 -16.82 -4.19 -8.11
C LYS A 63 -17.44 -5.19 -7.13
N ARG A 64 -17.02 -5.18 -5.86
CA ARG A 64 -17.59 -6.05 -4.83
C ARG A 64 -18.92 -5.51 -4.31
N TYR A 65 -18.97 -4.20 -4.08
CA TYR A 65 -20.19 -3.48 -3.70
C TYR A 65 -21.31 -3.70 -4.74
N LEU A 66 -21.03 -3.43 -6.03
CA LEU A 66 -22.00 -3.58 -7.12
C LEU A 66 -22.49 -5.02 -7.36
N LYS A 67 -21.78 -6.03 -6.85
CA LYS A 67 -22.21 -7.43 -6.91
C LYS A 67 -23.22 -7.79 -5.81
N ASN A 68 -23.27 -7.01 -4.74
CA ASN A 68 -24.10 -7.29 -3.58
C ASN A 68 -24.48 -5.99 -2.86
N THR A 69 -25.21 -5.12 -3.55
CA THR A 69 -25.64 -3.82 -3.02
C THR A 69 -26.53 -3.98 -1.78
N ASP A 70 -27.36 -5.03 -1.77
CA ASP A 70 -28.30 -5.32 -0.68
C ASP A 70 -27.70 -6.14 0.48
N GLY A 71 -26.42 -6.53 0.40
CA GLY A 71 -25.72 -7.14 1.53
C GLY A 71 -26.10 -8.60 1.84
N TYR A 72 -26.51 -9.40 0.86
CA TYR A 72 -26.84 -10.81 1.03
C TYR A 72 -25.62 -11.64 1.49
N SER A 73 -25.74 -12.32 2.64
CA SER A 73 -24.68 -13.20 3.17
C SER A 73 -24.93 -14.68 2.88
N GLN A 74 -26.19 -15.09 2.74
CA GLN A 74 -26.57 -16.48 2.51
C GLN A 74 -27.87 -16.59 1.70
N SER A 75 -27.87 -17.40 0.64
CA SER A 75 -29.07 -17.78 -0.11
C SER A 75 -29.17 -19.31 -0.19
N ARG A 76 -30.27 -19.91 0.30
CA ARG A 76 -30.64 -21.30 0.05
C ARG A 76 -32.11 -21.35 -0.36
N ALA A 77 -32.36 -21.75 -1.60
CA ALA A 77 -33.71 -21.83 -2.15
C ALA A 77 -34.52 -22.98 -1.50
N GLY A 78 -35.61 -22.64 -0.81
CA GLY A 78 -36.45 -23.58 -0.05
C GLY A 78 -37.48 -22.91 0.87
N ASP A 79 -37.55 -23.33 2.13
CA ASP A 79 -38.45 -22.80 3.17
C ASP A 79 -37.65 -21.79 4.03
N GLU A 80 -37.65 -20.51 3.63
CA GLU A 80 -36.45 -19.65 3.76
C GLU A 80 -36.41 -18.77 5.03
N THR A 81 -35.37 -18.98 5.85
CA THR A 81 -34.82 -17.92 6.73
C THR A 81 -33.84 -17.10 5.92
N VAL A 82 -34.22 -15.88 5.54
CA VAL A 82 -33.31 -14.88 4.98
C VAL A 82 -32.55 -14.23 6.14
N ALA A 83 -31.24 -14.44 6.19
CA ALA A 83 -30.36 -13.70 7.10
C ALA A 83 -29.76 -12.53 6.32
N TRP A 84 -30.14 -11.32 6.72
CA TRP A 84 -29.45 -10.10 6.35
C TRP A 84 -28.25 -10.00 7.29
N GLU A 85 -27.03 -9.98 6.76
CA GLU A 85 -25.99 -9.30 7.53
C GLU A 85 -26.38 -7.82 7.57
N GLU A 86 -26.02 -7.09 8.63
CA GLU A 86 -25.89 -5.62 8.58
C GLU A 86 -24.70 -5.25 7.64
N ALA A 87 -24.66 -5.86 6.46
CA ALA A 87 -23.60 -5.73 5.51
C ALA A 87 -23.61 -4.30 4.99
N HIS A 88 -22.43 -3.70 5.09
CA HIS A 88 -22.17 -2.30 4.83
C HIS A 88 -22.83 -1.86 3.51
N PRO A 89 -23.77 -0.90 3.52
CA PRO A 89 -24.37 -0.34 2.31
C PRO A 89 -23.37 0.51 1.49
N ALA A 90 -22.08 0.33 1.74
CA ALA A 90 -20.97 1.12 1.26
C ALA A 90 -19.80 0.22 0.85
N PRO A 91 -19.00 0.63 -0.16
CA PRO A 91 -17.76 -0.04 -0.50
C PRO A 91 -16.81 -0.12 0.70
N TYR A 92 -16.12 -1.26 0.83
CA TYR A 92 -15.17 -1.50 1.93
C TYR A 92 -13.84 -2.07 1.41
N LEU A 93 -12.80 -1.96 2.25
CA LEU A 93 -11.50 -2.58 2.03
C LEU A 93 -11.28 -3.67 3.08
N THR A 94 -10.86 -4.87 2.65
CA THR A 94 -10.43 -5.92 3.58
C THR A 94 -9.13 -5.57 4.28
N ASP A 95 -8.81 -6.23 5.39
CA ASP A 95 -7.56 -6.02 6.12
C ASP A 95 -6.31 -6.16 5.24
N ALA A 96 -6.34 -7.10 4.28
CA ALA A 96 -5.25 -7.28 3.33
C ALA A 96 -5.13 -6.08 2.35
N GLU A 97 -6.26 -5.50 1.95
CA GLU A 97 -6.31 -4.30 1.10
C GLU A 97 -5.82 -3.06 1.83
N GLN A 98 -6.21 -2.91 3.09
CA GLN A 98 -5.75 -1.82 3.95
C GLN A 98 -4.22 -1.88 4.12
N LYS A 99 -3.67 -3.09 4.37
CA LYS A 99 -2.21 -3.30 4.43
C LYS A 99 -1.52 -3.01 3.10
N MET A 100 -2.15 -3.38 1.98
CA MET A 100 -1.63 -3.10 0.64
C MET A 100 -1.64 -1.60 0.32
N ALA A 101 -2.70 -0.87 0.70
CA ALA A 101 -2.79 0.58 0.57
C ALA A 101 -1.72 1.29 1.43
N ALA A 102 -1.53 0.84 2.67
CA ALA A 102 -0.47 1.33 3.55
C ALA A 102 0.92 1.09 2.94
N SER A 103 1.19 -0.13 2.45
CA SER A 103 2.45 -0.46 1.79
C SER A 103 2.70 0.40 0.54
N ALA A 104 1.67 0.64 -0.28
CA ALA A 104 1.76 1.51 -1.45
C ALA A 104 2.05 2.98 -1.07
N ALA A 105 1.66 3.40 0.13
CA ALA A 105 2.01 4.69 0.71
C ALA A 105 3.40 4.72 1.38
N GLY A 106 4.19 3.65 1.27
CA GLY A 106 5.48 3.51 1.95
C GLY A 106 5.36 3.31 3.47
N ARG A 107 4.15 3.01 3.96
CA ARG A 107 3.87 2.73 5.37
C ARG A 107 3.92 1.21 5.59
N GLY A 108 4.96 0.76 6.28
CA GLY A 108 5.22 -0.66 6.56
C GLY A 108 6.38 -1.23 5.75
N GLY A 109 6.95 -2.33 6.25
CA GLY A 109 8.16 -2.95 5.70
C GLY A 109 9.43 -2.60 6.48
N ILE A 110 10.58 -3.04 5.97
CA ILE A 110 11.89 -2.72 6.55
C ILE A 110 12.36 -1.40 5.95
N GLN A 111 12.55 -0.38 6.80
CA GLN A 111 13.12 0.91 6.39
C GLN A 111 14.58 0.98 6.84
N SER A 112 15.48 1.39 5.93
CA SER A 112 16.84 1.75 6.30
C SER A 112 16.85 3.21 6.73
N ALA A 113 17.11 3.46 8.00
CA ALA A 113 17.34 4.80 8.51
C ALA A 113 18.84 5.09 8.50
N PRO A 114 19.30 6.17 7.86
CA PRO A 114 20.71 6.54 7.92
C PRO A 114 21.07 6.89 9.36
N ILE A 115 21.92 6.08 9.98
CA ILE A 115 22.52 6.43 11.26
C ILE A 115 23.65 7.42 11.01
N SER A 116 23.43 8.68 11.37
CA SER A 116 24.52 9.65 11.44
C SER A 116 25.16 9.52 12.83
N PRO A 117 26.48 9.28 12.93
CA PRO A 117 27.15 9.29 14.22
C PRO A 117 27.01 10.68 14.83
N TRP A 118 26.66 10.73 16.11
CA TRP A 118 26.66 11.99 16.84
C TRP A 118 28.12 12.31 17.22
N GLY A 119 28.78 13.10 16.37
CA GLY A 119 30.19 13.51 16.55
C GLY A 119 31.08 13.18 15.34
N GLU A 120 32.36 13.47 15.46
CA GLU A 120 33.35 13.17 14.43
C GLU A 120 33.59 11.65 14.37
N LEU A 121 33.45 11.07 13.16
CA LEU A 121 34.01 9.76 12.87
C LEU A 121 35.51 9.85 13.16
N ARG A 122 36.00 9.05 14.12
CA ARG A 122 37.45 8.97 14.37
C ARG A 122 38.12 8.67 13.04
N SER A 123 38.95 9.59 12.55
CA SER A 123 39.79 9.33 11.37
C SER A 123 40.58 8.06 11.65
N ARG A 124 40.62 7.13 10.69
CA ARG A 124 41.49 5.95 10.77
C ARG A 124 42.90 6.47 11.05
N ARG A 125 43.42 6.23 12.25
CA ARG A 125 44.80 6.53 12.59
C ARG A 125 45.60 5.31 12.17
N ASP A 126 46.73 5.55 11.51
CA ASP A 126 47.71 4.49 11.28
C ASP A 126 48.30 4.13 12.65
N GLU A 127 47.72 3.10 13.26
CA GLU A 127 48.22 2.51 14.50
C GLU A 127 49.29 1.48 14.12
N TYR A 128 50.42 1.49 14.83
CA TYR A 128 51.54 0.60 14.57
C TYR A 128 51.83 -0.25 15.81
N VAL A 129 52.17 -1.52 15.60
CA VAL A 129 52.52 -2.47 16.65
C VAL A 129 54.02 -2.76 16.60
N PRO A 130 54.73 -2.75 17.75
CA PRO A 130 56.13 -3.13 17.79
C PRO A 130 56.30 -4.61 17.43
N VAL A 131 57.22 -4.90 16.51
CA VAL A 131 57.58 -6.27 16.13
C VAL A 131 58.89 -6.66 16.82
N VAL A 132 58.87 -7.77 17.56
CA VAL A 132 60.08 -8.29 18.22
C VAL A 132 61.07 -8.74 17.16
N GLY A 133 62.26 -8.12 17.14
CA GLY A 133 63.35 -8.46 16.21
C GLY A 133 63.45 -7.59 14.95
N SER A 134 62.56 -6.61 14.77
CA SER A 134 62.66 -5.59 13.72
C SER A 134 62.71 -4.18 14.33
N SER A 135 63.42 -3.26 13.69
CA SER A 135 63.38 -1.83 14.02
C SER A 135 62.20 -1.10 13.37
N GLU A 136 61.53 -1.74 12.42
CA GLU A 136 60.38 -1.18 11.70
C GLU A 136 59.08 -1.69 12.31
N PRO A 137 58.17 -0.79 12.74
CA PRO A 137 56.92 -1.19 13.36
C PRO A 137 55.89 -1.62 12.31
N PHE A 138 55.03 -2.58 12.64
CA PHE A 138 54.07 -3.16 11.69
C PHE A 138 52.72 -2.43 11.76
N PRO A 139 52.12 -2.02 10.63
CA PRO A 139 50.82 -1.36 10.63
C PRO A 139 49.72 -2.30 11.14
N PHE A 140 48.97 -1.88 12.15
CA PHE A 140 47.91 -2.65 12.81
C PHE A 140 46.66 -2.83 11.92
N HIS A 141 46.54 -2.04 10.85
CA HIS A 141 45.39 -2.02 9.94
C HIS A 141 45.79 -1.84 8.46
N ALA A 142 46.86 -2.50 7.98
CA ALA A 142 47.18 -2.48 6.56
C ALA A 142 46.03 -3.04 5.72
N ALA A 143 45.75 -2.41 4.58
CA ALA A 143 44.80 -2.92 3.60
C ALA A 143 45.43 -4.10 2.85
N GLU A 144 44.60 -5.06 2.39
CA GLU A 144 44.98 -6.24 1.61
C GLU A 144 45.59 -5.94 0.23
N ASP A 145 46.05 -4.72 -0.05
CA ASP A 145 46.64 -4.35 -1.35
C ASP A 145 48.17 -4.06 -1.27
N ASP A 146 48.76 -4.08 -0.07
CA ASP A 146 50.20 -3.79 0.14
C ASP A 146 51.00 -5.05 0.54
N TRP A 147 50.97 -6.09 -0.29
CA TRP A 147 51.91 -7.23 -0.24
C TRP A 147 52.93 -7.20 -1.38
#